data_AF-A0A2S6VDF5-F1
#
_entry.id   AF-A0A2S6VDF5-F1
#
_cell.length_a   1.000
_cell.length_b   1.000
_cell.length_c   1.000
_cell.angle_alpha   90.00
_cell.angle_beta   90.00
_cell.angle_gamma   90.00
#
_symmetry.space_group_name_H-M   'P 1'
#
loop_
_entity.id
_entity.type
_entity.pdbx_description
1 polymer ?
#
loop_
_entity_poly.entity_id
_entity_poly.type
_entity_poly.pdbx_seq_one_letter_code
_entity_poly.pdbx_strand_id
1 'polypeptide(L)'
;MAKQLEKKPIEQPVSRDWHAREEPTAKERNLTVNPGDIVKDESQSVEEKAQQVAVDAPDITGDWILVPTYFIVEYPDGKKEALHHVRDAKKISDVIRLARVDEKGNRVWW
;
A
#
# COMPACT_ATOMS: atom_id res chain seq x y z
N MET A 1 25.52 -14.53 20.18
CA MET A 1 25.40 -13.48 19.14
C MET A 1 24.10 -13.73 18.38
N ALA A 2 23.04 -12.97 18.68
CA ALA A 2 21.77 -13.09 17.97
C ALA A 2 21.93 -12.43 16.59
N LYS A 3 21.70 -13.19 15.51
CA LYS A 3 21.65 -12.66 14.14
C LYS A 3 20.57 -11.58 14.10
N GLN A 4 20.97 -10.32 13.94
CA GLN A 4 20.06 -9.26 13.53
C GLN A 4 19.54 -9.68 12.14
N LEU A 5 18.29 -10.14 12.09
CA LEU A 5 17.56 -10.31 10.84
C LEU A 5 17.47 -8.93 10.22
N GLU A 6 18.22 -8.69 9.15
CA GLU A 6 18.12 -7.47 8.35
C GLU A 6 16.66 -7.31 7.93
N LYS A 7 15.96 -6.34 8.55
CA LYS A 7 14.59 -5.97 8.20
C LYS A 7 14.63 -5.39 6.80
N LYS A 8 14.37 -6.20 5.76
CA LYS A 8 14.19 -5.69 4.41
C LYS A 8 13.02 -4.68 4.40
N PRO A 9 13.18 -3.50 3.78
CA PRO A 9 12.07 -2.59 3.57
C PRO A 9 11.02 -3.28 2.68
N ILE A 10 9.74 -3.11 3.02
CA ILE A 10 8.64 -3.63 2.20
C ILE A 10 8.43 -2.61 1.08
N GLU A 11 8.76 -3.00 -0.15
CA GLU A 11 8.61 -2.15 -1.32
C GLU A 11 7.15 -2.13 -1.76
N GLN A 12 6.53 -0.95 -1.76
CA GLN A 12 5.20 -0.75 -2.32
C GLN A 12 5.30 -0.38 -3.80
N PRO A 13 4.35 -0.82 -4.64
CA PRO A 13 4.38 -0.48 -6.05
C PRO A 13 4.11 1.03 -6.19
N VAL A 14 5.04 1.71 -6.85
CA VAL A 14 4.95 3.13 -7.22
C VAL A 14 4.80 3.24 -8.73
N SER A 15 4.23 4.34 -9.22
CA SER A 15 4.11 4.53 -10.67
C SER A 15 5.49 4.51 -11.32
N ARG A 16 5.62 3.70 -12.38
CA ARG A 16 6.82 3.57 -13.20
C ARG A 16 6.57 4.17 -14.58
N ASP A 17 7.68 4.47 -15.26
CA ASP A 17 7.68 4.92 -16.65
C ASP A 17 6.84 3.95 -17.52
N TRP A 18 6.01 4.52 -18.38
CA TRP A 18 5.07 3.76 -19.19
C TRP A 18 5.77 2.77 -20.14
N HIS A 19 6.99 3.11 -20.58
CA HIS A 19 7.78 2.26 -21.47
C HIS A 19 8.37 1.00 -20.80
N ALA A 20 8.38 0.93 -19.47
CA ALA A 20 8.94 -0.20 -18.72
C ALA A 20 7.88 -1.23 -18.28
N ARG A 21 6.62 -1.06 -18.69
CA ARG A 21 5.52 -1.94 -18.29
C ARG A 21 5.41 -3.20 -19.15
N GLU A 22 5.10 -4.31 -18.50
CA GLU A 22 4.62 -5.51 -19.18
C GLU A 22 3.15 -5.30 -19.58
N GLU A 23 2.77 -5.69 -20.79
CA GLU A 23 1.39 -5.56 -21.24
C GLU A 23 0.46 -6.51 -20.47
N PRO A 24 -0.71 -6.03 -20.00
CA PRO A 24 -1.66 -6.88 -19.29
C PRO A 24 -2.20 -7.96 -20.21
N THR A 25 -2.38 -9.16 -19.65
CA THR A 25 -2.90 -10.33 -20.36
C THR A 25 -4.37 -10.15 -20.74
N ALA A 26 -4.85 -10.90 -21.74
CA ALA A 26 -6.24 -10.85 -22.18
C ALA A 26 -7.26 -11.16 -21.05
N LYS A 27 -6.86 -11.90 -20.02
CA LYS A 27 -7.73 -12.18 -18.85
C LYS A 27 -7.83 -10.97 -17.92
N GLU A 28 -6.73 -10.25 -17.71
CA GLU A 28 -6.69 -9.04 -16.88
C GLU A 28 -7.43 -7.87 -17.54
N ARG A 29 -7.37 -7.75 -18.86
CA ARG A 29 -8.12 -6.73 -19.63
C ARG A 29 -9.65 -6.91 -19.58
N ASN A 30 -10.14 -8.11 -19.26
CA ASN A 30 -11.57 -8.46 -19.27
C ASN A 30 -12.20 -8.53 -17.87
N LEU A 31 -11.53 -8.02 -16.83
CA LEU A 31 -12.08 -7.99 -15.49
C LEU A 31 -13.11 -6.86 -15.34
N THR A 32 -14.28 -7.16 -14.79
CA THR A 32 -15.31 -6.15 -14.44
C THR A 32 -14.96 -5.37 -13.17
N VAL A 33 -14.03 -5.90 -12.37
CA VAL A 33 -13.58 -5.33 -11.10
C VAL A 33 -12.07 -5.24 -11.10
N ASN A 34 -11.53 -4.24 -10.40
CA ASN A 34 -10.09 -4.12 -10.26
C ASN A 34 -9.52 -5.29 -9.45
N PRO A 35 -8.34 -5.82 -9.82
CA PRO A 35 -7.76 -6.96 -9.13
C PRO A 35 -7.48 -6.71 -7.64
N GLY A 36 -7.18 -5.46 -7.26
CA GLY A 36 -6.98 -5.06 -5.87
C GLY A 36 -8.26 -4.95 -5.02
N ASP A 37 -9.44 -4.93 -5.63
CA ASP A 37 -10.73 -4.94 -4.91
C ASP A 37 -11.27 -6.37 -4.70
N ILE A 38 -10.61 -7.37 -5.30
CA ILE A 38 -10.94 -8.78 -5.11
C ILE A 38 -10.45 -9.21 -3.73
N VAL A 39 -11.38 -9.35 -2.79
CA VAL A 39 -11.09 -9.92 -1.47
C VAL A 39 -10.80 -11.40 -1.65
N LYS A 40 -9.55 -11.82 -1.43
CA LYS A 40 -9.23 -13.25 -1.27
C LYS A 40 -9.68 -13.70 0.11
N ASP A 41 -10.39 -14.82 0.19
CA ASP A 41 -10.81 -15.43 1.47
C ASP A 41 -9.61 -15.92 2.31
N GLU A 42 -8.46 -16.11 1.68
CA GLU A 42 -7.22 -16.53 2.35
C GLU A 42 -6.59 -15.38 3.14
N SER A 43 -6.11 -15.67 4.35
CA SER A 43 -5.36 -14.71 5.16
C SER A 43 -3.99 -14.45 4.53
N GLN A 44 -3.87 -13.35 3.80
CA GLN A 44 -2.62 -12.92 3.17
C GLN A 44 -1.66 -12.27 4.16
N SER A 45 -0.36 -12.49 3.95
CA SER A 45 0.74 -11.84 4.67
C SER A 45 0.81 -10.33 4.38
N VAL A 46 1.59 -9.60 5.19
CA VAL A 46 1.77 -8.15 5.03
C VAL A 46 2.47 -7.84 3.72
N GLU A 47 3.42 -8.67 3.33
CA GLU A 47 4.20 -8.56 2.09
C GLU A 47 3.31 -8.77 0.85
N GLU A 48 2.41 -9.75 0.87
CA GLU A 48 1.47 -9.99 -0.22
C GLU A 48 0.42 -8.88 -0.35
N LYS A 49 0.02 -8.27 0.77
CA LYS A 49 -0.87 -7.11 0.77
C LYS A 49 -0.17 -5.85 0.27
N ALA A 50 1.12 -5.70 0.54
CA ALA A 50 1.90 -4.56 0.06
C ALA A 50 1.98 -4.47 -1.47
N GLN A 51 2.00 -5.63 -2.14
CA GLN A 51 2.11 -5.72 -3.60
C GLN A 51 0.76 -5.57 -4.33
N GLN A 52 -0.37 -5.56 -3.62
CA GLN A 52 -1.68 -5.46 -4.23
C GLN A 52 -1.95 -4.07 -4.81
N VAL A 53 -2.45 -4.05 -6.03
CA VAL A 53 -2.70 -2.83 -6.81
C VAL A 53 -4.19 -2.66 -7.03
N ALA A 54 -4.72 -1.53 -6.56
CA ALA A 54 -6.13 -1.14 -6.71
C ALA A 54 -6.42 -0.57 -8.09
N VAL A 55 -5.50 0.25 -8.62
CA VAL A 55 -5.65 0.87 -9.95
C VAL A 55 -4.31 0.77 -10.66
N ASP A 56 -4.34 0.25 -11.89
CA ASP A 56 -3.21 0.22 -12.81
C ASP A 56 -3.73 0.62 -14.21
N ALA A 57 -3.92 1.93 -14.41
CA ALA A 57 -4.60 2.46 -15.58
C ALA A 57 -4.10 3.88 -15.95
N PRO A 58 -4.27 4.32 -17.20
CA PRO A 58 -4.03 5.69 -17.59
C PRO A 58 -5.14 6.60 -17.05
N ASP A 59 -4.76 7.76 -16.53
CA ASP A 59 -5.69 8.84 -16.23
C ASP A 59 -6.08 9.60 -17.52
N ILE A 60 -7.05 10.51 -17.41
CA ILE A 60 -7.52 11.37 -18.50
C ILE A 60 -6.40 12.21 -19.14
N THR A 61 -5.30 12.47 -18.41
CA THR A 61 -4.12 13.18 -18.92
C THR A 61 -3.20 12.29 -19.76
N GLY A 62 -3.44 10.98 -19.79
CA GLY A 62 -2.54 9.99 -20.38
C GLY A 62 -1.42 9.54 -19.43
N ASP A 63 -1.32 10.14 -18.24
CA ASP A 63 -0.38 9.68 -17.23
C ASP A 63 -0.87 8.37 -16.63
N TRP A 64 0.02 7.40 -16.57
CA TRP A 64 -0.33 6.13 -15.98
C TRP A 64 -0.17 6.16 -14.47
N ILE A 65 -1.25 5.86 -13.77
CA ILE A 65 -1.30 5.91 -12.32
C ILE A 65 -1.34 4.48 -11.79
N LEU A 66 -0.45 4.21 -10.85
CA LEU A 66 -0.49 2.99 -10.06
C LEU A 66 -0.85 3.34 -8.62
N VAL A 67 -1.94 2.77 -8.14
CA VAL A 67 -2.45 2.98 -6.78
C VAL A 67 -2.42 1.67 -6.00
N PRO A 68 -1.66 1.57 -4.90
CA PRO A 68 -1.66 0.37 -4.05
C PRO A 68 -2.98 0.24 -3.28
N THR A 69 -3.44 -0.99 -3.04
CA THR A 69 -4.65 -1.27 -2.25
C THR A 69 -4.44 -1.04 -0.76
N TYR A 70 -3.25 -1.38 -0.26
CA TYR A 70 -2.90 -1.29 1.15
C TYR A 70 -1.75 -0.32 1.39
N PHE A 71 -1.79 0.36 2.53
CA PHE A 71 -0.67 1.14 3.06
C PHE A 71 0.04 0.34 4.13
N ILE A 72 1.36 0.22 4.02
CA ILE A 72 2.16 -0.45 5.03
C ILE A 72 2.58 0.58 6.08
N VAL A 73 2.22 0.32 7.33
CA VAL A 73 2.58 1.15 8.48
C VAL A 73 3.47 0.34 9.41
N GLU A 74 4.60 0.92 9.82
CA GLU A 74 5.43 0.39 10.92
C GLU A 74 5.19 1.24 12.17
N TYR A 75 4.69 0.58 13.22
CA TYR A 75 4.45 1.21 14.52
C TYR A 75 5.74 1.27 15.35
N PRO A 76 5.81 2.14 16.38
CA PRO A 76 6.98 2.24 17.25
C PRO A 76 7.33 0.95 18.00
N ASP A 77 6.35 0.05 18.20
CA ASP A 77 6.56 -1.27 18.80
C ASP A 77 7.17 -2.30 17.83
N GLY A 78 7.44 -1.90 16.58
CA GLY A 78 8.00 -2.72 15.53
C GLY A 78 6.99 -3.60 14.80
N LYS A 79 5.68 -3.48 15.09
CA LYS A 79 4.64 -4.17 14.32
C LYS A 79 4.42 -3.50 12.98
N LYS A 80 4.20 -4.33 11.96
CA LYS A 80 3.84 -3.89 10.61
C LYS A 80 2.40 -4.29 10.31
N GLU A 81 1.60 -3.33 9.89
CA GLU A 81 0.21 -3.57 9.48
C GLU A 81 0.00 -3.09 8.05
N ALA A 82 -0.78 -3.87 7.28
CA ALA A 82 -1.27 -3.47 5.97
C ALA A 82 -2.70 -2.92 6.13
N LEU A 83 -2.85 -1.60 6.00
CA LEU A 83 -4.13 -0.90 6.16
C LEU A 83 -4.78 -0.68 4.80
N HIS A 84 -6.02 -1.13 4.60
CA HIS A 84 -6.72 -0.96 3.34
C HIS A 84 -7.13 0.50 3.13
N HIS A 85 -6.85 1.07 1.96
CA HIS A 85 -7.09 2.50 1.68
C HIS A 85 -8.54 2.97 1.94
N VAL A 86 -9.55 2.17 1.56
CA VAL A 86 -10.96 2.44 1.90
C VAL A 86 -11.37 1.95 3.29
N ARG A 87 -11.20 0.65 3.59
CA ARG A 87 -11.81 0.01 4.77
C ARG A 87 -11.21 0.49 6.09
N ASP A 88 -9.91 0.80 6.10
CA ASP A 88 -9.18 1.22 7.30
C ASP A 88 -8.96 2.74 7.34
N ALA A 89 -9.72 3.53 6.57
CA ALA A 89 -9.55 4.99 6.50
C ALA A 89 -9.50 5.68 7.88
N LYS A 90 -10.30 5.21 8.84
CA LYS A 90 -10.26 5.72 10.22
C LYS A 90 -8.93 5.42 10.90
N LYS A 91 -8.44 4.18 10.82
CA LYS A 91 -7.15 3.79 11.41
C LYS A 91 -5.99 4.52 10.74
N ILE A 92 -6.02 4.67 9.41
CA ILE A 92 -5.02 5.46 8.68
C ILE A 92 -5.01 6.90 9.21
N SER A 93 -6.19 7.49 9.38
CA SER A 93 -6.33 8.83 9.96
C SER A 93 -5.76 8.89 11.38
N ASP A 94 -6.00 7.87 12.20
CA ASP A 94 -5.48 7.78 13.56
C ASP A 94 -3.95 7.60 13.57
N VAL A 95 -3.39 6.73 12.72
CA VAL A 95 -1.94 6.58 12.55
C VAL A 95 -1.29 7.91 12.16
N ILE A 96 -1.86 8.64 11.21
CA ILE A 96 -1.35 9.97 10.80
C ILE A 96 -1.43 10.96 11.97
N ARG A 97 -2.49 10.90 12.79
CA ARG A 97 -2.60 11.73 13.99
C ARG A 97 -1.52 11.39 15.01
N LEU A 98 -1.27 10.10 15.27
CA LEU A 98 -0.21 9.65 16.17
C LEU A 98 1.17 10.07 15.66
N ALA A 99 1.44 9.90 14.37
CA ALA A 99 2.71 10.29 13.75
C ALA A 99 2.95 11.81 13.76
N ARG A 100 1.90 12.62 13.86
CA ARG A 100 1.97 14.09 13.96
C ARG A 100 2.03 14.61 15.40
N VAL A 101 2.12 13.73 16.40
CA VAL A 101 2.18 14.14 17.80
C VAL A 101 3.60 13.95 18.34
N ASP A 102 4.14 14.97 19.00
CA ASP A 102 5.42 14.89 19.71
C ASP A 102 5.29 14.10 21.03
N GLU A 103 6.42 13.80 21.68
CA GLU A 103 6.46 13.10 22.98
C GLU A 103 5.72 13.86 24.11
N LYS A 104 5.39 15.14 23.90
CA LYS A 104 4.68 16.00 24.84
C LYS A 104 3.18 16.12 24.53
N GLY A 105 2.68 15.42 23.51
CA GLY A 105 1.27 15.43 23.12
C GLY A 105 0.87 16.60 22.21
N ASN A 106 1.81 17.41 21.74
CA ASN A 106 1.54 18.53 20.85
C ASN A 106 1.49 18.07 19.39
N ARG A 107 0.55 18.64 18.63
CA ARG A 107 0.48 18.40 17.18
C ARG A 107 1.56 19.21 16.46
N VAL A 108 2.42 18.53 15.72
CA VAL A 108 3.38 19.11 14.80
C VAL A 108 2.67 19.41 13.48
N TRP A 109 2.61 20.69 13.13
CA TRP A 109 2.20 21.18 11.82
C TRP A 109 3.46 21.77 11.18
N TRP A 110 3.86 21.25 10.03
CA TRP A 110 4.91 21.81 9.19
C TRP A 110 4.30 22.71 8.12
#